data_AF-A0A7V9VIF3-F1
#
_entry.id   AF-A0A7V9VIF3-F1
#
_cell.length_a   1.000
_cell.length_b   1.000
_cell.length_c   1.000
_cell.angle_alpha   90.00
_cell.angle_beta   90.00
_cell.angle_gamma   90.00
#
_symmetry.space_group_name_H-M   'P 1'
#
loop_
_entity.id
_entity.type
_entity.pdbx_description
1 polymer ?
#
loop_
_entity_poly.entity_id
_entity_poly.type
_entity_poly.pdbx_seq_one_letter_code
_entity_poly.pdbx_strand_id
1 'polypeptide(L)'
;MTEIVLFHHAHGLTAGVIAFADELRRAGHIVHTPDLFEGRTFDTVEEGVVHAGEIGFGEVMERGVQAVERLTTELVYAGFSLGVMPAQKLAQTRAGARGALLLHACVPVSEFGSAWPAGVPVQVHAMDADPFFVGDGDIDAAQALVEESENADLFLYPGAEHLFADNSLPSYDADAAALLIERVLAFLDSAGEIDESGRPHPPSASGETATLLGFLEYQRATFAWKCAGLDATGLSATVGVSSMTLGGMLKHLAWVEGYWFSYWLHGRDPGLPWNAVDWNADPDWDWHSATQDTPEHLHAIWHDAVANSRALVAEALADGGLDQRARRAGPDGQSPSLRWIVVHMIEEYARHNGHADLIRESVDGETGE
;
A
#
# COMPACT_ATOMS: atom_id res chain seq x y z
N MET A 1 12.34 1.13 8.31
CA MET A 1 12.91 -0.14 8.85
C MET A 1 11.74 -1.05 9.18
N THR A 2 11.74 -2.27 8.66
CA THR A 2 10.57 -3.18 8.73
C THR A 2 11.01 -4.48 9.39
N GLU A 3 10.18 -5.05 10.25
CA GLU A 3 10.43 -6.36 10.86
C GLU A 3 9.63 -7.42 10.11
N ILE A 4 10.32 -8.47 9.64
CA ILE A 4 9.81 -9.43 8.67
C ILE A 4 10.05 -10.85 9.18
N VAL A 5 9.08 -11.73 8.94
CA VAL A 5 9.27 -13.18 9.12
C VAL A 5 9.19 -13.83 7.75
N LEU A 6 10.29 -14.45 7.33
CA LEU A 6 10.43 -15.12 6.04
C LEU A 6 10.44 -16.64 6.21
N PHE A 7 9.36 -17.29 5.78
CA PHE A 7 9.22 -18.74 5.81
C PHE A 7 9.80 -19.37 4.53
N HIS A 8 10.59 -20.42 4.71
CA HIS A 8 11.27 -21.11 3.62
C HIS A 8 10.30 -22.01 2.82
N HIS A 9 10.73 -22.39 1.61
CA HIS A 9 10.00 -23.32 0.74
C HIS A 9 10.25 -24.80 1.11
N ALA A 10 9.71 -25.72 0.30
CA ALA A 10 9.77 -27.16 0.52
C ALA A 10 11.19 -27.75 0.58
N HIS A 11 12.24 -27.07 0.09
CA HIS A 11 13.61 -27.55 0.26
C HIS A 11 14.16 -27.36 1.69
N GLY A 12 13.38 -26.77 2.61
CA GLY A 12 13.86 -26.38 3.94
C GLY A 12 14.50 -24.98 3.93
N LEU A 13 15.14 -24.61 5.04
CA LEU A 13 15.86 -23.34 5.15
C LEU A 13 17.21 -23.40 4.41
N THR A 14 17.18 -23.23 3.09
CA THR A 14 18.36 -23.31 2.22
C THR A 14 19.31 -22.13 2.36
N ALA A 15 20.51 -22.27 1.82
CA ALA A 15 21.47 -21.17 1.75
C ALA A 15 20.95 -19.99 0.89
N GLY A 16 20.17 -20.24 -0.15
CA GLY A 16 19.61 -19.15 -0.96
C GLY A 16 18.43 -18.43 -0.31
N VAL A 17 17.60 -19.10 0.51
CA VAL A 17 16.61 -18.39 1.36
C VAL A 17 17.33 -17.48 2.36
N ILE A 18 18.43 -17.95 2.96
CA ILE A 18 19.26 -17.12 3.84
C ILE A 18 19.89 -15.96 3.06
N ALA A 19 20.41 -16.19 1.85
CA ALA A 19 20.98 -15.13 1.02
C ALA A 19 19.94 -14.07 0.63
N PHE A 20 18.70 -14.48 0.30
CA PHE A 20 17.59 -13.58 0.05
C PHE A 20 17.26 -12.75 1.30
N ALA A 21 17.16 -13.39 2.47
CA ALA A 21 16.98 -12.69 3.74
C ALA A 21 18.12 -11.69 4.03
N ASP A 22 19.37 -12.03 3.68
CA ASP A 22 20.53 -11.18 3.88
C ASP A 22 20.56 -9.96 2.95
N GLU A 23 19.96 -10.02 1.75
CA GLU A 23 19.70 -8.84 0.91
C GLU A 23 18.79 -7.85 1.65
N LEU A 24 17.68 -8.34 2.21
CA LEU A 24 16.73 -7.52 2.96
C LEU A 24 17.36 -6.96 4.26
N ARG A 25 18.17 -7.76 4.96
CA ARG A 25 18.93 -7.28 6.13
C ARG A 25 19.93 -6.20 5.74
N ARG A 26 20.61 -6.32 4.59
CA ARG A 26 21.53 -5.29 4.09
C ARG A 26 20.84 -3.99 3.71
N ALA A 27 19.58 -4.05 3.27
CA ALA A 27 18.74 -2.88 3.06
C ALA A 27 18.26 -2.22 4.37
N GLY A 28 18.55 -2.83 5.53
CA GLY A 28 18.27 -2.24 6.85
C GLY A 28 17.00 -2.74 7.52
N HIS A 29 16.39 -3.82 7.02
CA HIS A 29 15.24 -4.47 7.66
C HIS A 29 15.67 -5.54 8.68
N ILE A 30 14.80 -5.88 9.62
CA ILE A 30 14.98 -6.98 10.56
C ILE A 30 14.29 -8.21 9.96
N VAL A 31 15.02 -9.31 9.74
CA VAL A 31 14.45 -10.51 9.09
C VAL A 31 14.67 -11.73 9.98
N HIS A 32 13.57 -12.38 10.34
CA HIS A 32 13.53 -13.67 11.02
C HIS A 32 13.31 -14.78 10.01
N THR A 33 14.13 -15.82 10.07
CA THR A 33 14.05 -16.99 9.16
C THR A 33 13.84 -18.25 9.98
N PRO A 34 12.62 -18.50 10.49
CA PRO A 34 12.35 -19.69 11.27
C PRO A 34 12.48 -20.95 10.41
N ASP A 35 13.08 -21.98 11.00
CA ASP A 35 13.27 -23.27 10.36
C ASP A 35 12.13 -24.22 10.74
N LEU A 36 11.17 -24.38 9.84
CA LEU A 36 9.99 -25.21 10.05
C LEU A 36 10.32 -26.71 9.97
N PHE A 37 11.46 -27.07 9.39
CA PHE A 37 11.91 -28.44 9.17
C PHE A 37 13.04 -28.88 10.11
N GLU A 38 13.33 -28.09 11.14
CA GLU A 38 14.29 -28.42 12.21
C GLU A 38 15.68 -28.80 11.68
N GLY A 39 16.18 -28.04 10.70
CA GLY A 39 17.51 -28.21 10.11
C GLY A 39 17.57 -29.18 8.94
N ARG A 40 16.42 -29.75 8.53
CA ARG A 40 16.37 -30.64 7.36
C ARG A 40 16.19 -29.84 6.08
N THR A 41 17.01 -30.18 5.09
CA THR A 41 16.89 -29.69 3.72
C THR A 41 16.73 -30.85 2.75
N PHE A 42 16.16 -30.59 1.58
CA PHE A 42 15.84 -31.60 0.55
C PHE A 42 16.41 -31.20 -0.81
N ASP A 43 16.71 -32.19 -1.64
CA ASP A 43 17.31 -31.96 -2.96
C ASP A 43 16.25 -31.61 -4.00
N THR A 44 14.99 -32.00 -3.78
CA THR A 44 13.85 -31.63 -4.65
C THR A 44 12.65 -31.11 -3.87
N VAL A 45 11.77 -30.37 -4.57
CA VAL A 45 10.50 -29.87 -4.02
C VAL A 45 9.62 -31.03 -3.55
N GLU A 46 9.54 -32.11 -4.33
CA GLU A 46 8.71 -33.28 -4.05
C GLU A 46 9.13 -33.99 -2.76
N GLU A 47 10.44 -34.17 -2.54
CA GLU A 47 10.95 -34.75 -1.29
C GLU A 47 10.57 -33.89 -0.08
N GLY A 48 10.68 -32.57 -0.24
CA GLY A 48 10.25 -31.59 0.73
C GLY A 48 8.76 -31.62 1.06
N VAL A 49 7.92 -31.69 0.03
CA VAL A 49 6.46 -31.79 0.16
C VAL A 49 6.06 -33.13 0.79
N VAL A 50 6.72 -34.23 0.43
CA VAL A 50 6.52 -35.54 1.09
C VAL A 50 6.85 -35.41 2.57
N HIS A 51 7.98 -34.80 2.93
CA HIS A 51 8.32 -34.59 4.33
C HIS A 51 7.30 -33.71 5.06
N ALA A 52 6.85 -32.61 4.45
CA ALA A 52 5.79 -31.75 4.98
C ALA A 52 4.49 -32.55 5.21
N GLY A 53 4.17 -33.49 4.31
CA GLY A 53 3.05 -34.41 4.46
C GLY A 53 3.23 -35.41 5.61
N GLU A 54 4.45 -35.91 5.84
CA GLU A 54 4.77 -36.82 6.95
C GLU A 54 4.62 -36.15 8.33
N ILE A 55 5.09 -34.90 8.46
CA ILE A 55 4.90 -34.12 9.71
C ILE A 55 3.49 -33.53 9.81
N GLY A 56 2.81 -33.38 8.67
CA GLY A 56 1.49 -32.80 8.51
C GLY A 56 1.53 -31.32 8.14
N PHE A 57 0.83 -30.93 7.07
CA PHE A 57 0.74 -29.52 6.65
C PHE A 57 0.18 -28.60 7.75
N GLY A 58 -0.74 -29.09 8.57
CA GLY A 58 -1.24 -28.37 9.75
C GLY A 58 -0.16 -28.08 10.79
N GLU A 59 0.77 -29.02 10.99
CA GLU A 59 1.91 -28.86 11.89
C GLU A 59 2.93 -27.87 11.33
N VAL A 60 3.21 -27.89 10.02
CA VAL A 60 4.07 -26.88 9.37
C VAL A 60 3.51 -25.46 9.59
N MET A 61 2.21 -25.28 9.41
CA MET A 61 1.55 -24.00 9.68
C MET A 61 1.64 -23.61 11.16
N GLU A 62 1.39 -24.55 12.08
CA GLU A 62 1.41 -24.29 13.51
C GLU A 62 2.81 -23.91 14.00
N ARG A 63 3.85 -24.56 13.49
CA ARG A 63 5.26 -24.17 13.71
C ARG A 63 5.52 -22.74 13.26
N GLY A 64 4.94 -22.33 12.12
CA GLY A 64 5.02 -20.95 11.64
C GLY A 64 4.36 -19.94 12.59
N VAL A 65 3.19 -20.29 13.15
CA VAL A 65 2.50 -19.48 14.17
C VAL A 65 3.33 -19.38 15.44
N GLN A 66 3.86 -20.50 15.94
CA GLN A 66 4.69 -20.55 17.14
C GLN A 66 5.98 -19.73 17.00
N ALA A 67 6.58 -19.74 15.81
CA ALA A 67 7.81 -18.99 15.52
C ALA A 67 7.68 -17.48 15.76
N VAL A 68 6.45 -16.94 15.69
CA VAL A 68 6.20 -15.50 15.75
C VAL A 68 5.55 -15.04 17.06
N GLU A 69 5.24 -15.96 17.98
CA GLU A 69 4.56 -15.67 19.27
C GLU A 69 5.32 -14.68 20.16
N ARG A 70 6.66 -14.73 20.10
CA ARG A 70 7.54 -13.87 20.92
C ARG A 70 7.97 -12.60 20.22
N LEU A 71 7.57 -12.43 18.96
CA LEU A 71 7.85 -11.25 18.16
C LEU A 71 6.74 -10.20 18.35
N THR A 72 7.03 -8.98 17.91
CA THR A 72 6.04 -7.90 17.83
C THR A 72 4.84 -8.32 16.97
N THR A 73 3.71 -7.63 17.11
CA THR A 73 2.54 -7.86 16.26
C THR A 73 2.64 -7.14 14.91
N GLU A 74 3.46 -6.10 14.83
CA GLU A 74 3.66 -5.27 13.63
C GLU A 74 4.74 -5.85 12.72
N LEU A 75 4.39 -6.94 12.02
CA LEU A 75 5.30 -7.69 11.16
C LEU A 75 4.78 -7.73 9.72
N VAL A 76 5.72 -7.78 8.78
CA VAL A 76 5.46 -8.29 7.43
C VAL A 76 5.69 -9.80 7.41
N TYR A 77 4.75 -10.54 6.83
CA TYR A 77 4.86 -12.00 6.69
C TYR A 77 5.20 -12.36 5.24
N ALA A 78 6.34 -13.01 5.06
CA ALA A 78 6.82 -13.44 3.76
C ALA A 78 6.98 -14.96 3.72
N GLY A 79 6.69 -15.58 2.57
CA GLY A 79 6.83 -17.02 2.42
C GLY A 79 7.13 -17.42 0.99
N PHE A 80 8.03 -18.39 0.83
CA PHE A 80 8.31 -19.05 -0.46
C PHE A 80 7.52 -20.36 -0.59
N SER A 81 6.76 -20.55 -1.67
CA SER A 81 6.03 -21.78 -1.98
C SER A 81 5.28 -22.31 -0.76
N LEU A 82 5.62 -23.48 -0.22
CA LEU A 82 5.04 -24.02 1.03
C LEU A 82 5.02 -23.03 2.22
N GLY A 83 6.03 -22.15 2.32
CA GLY A 83 6.11 -21.11 3.35
C GLY A 83 5.04 -20.03 3.25
N VAL A 84 4.33 -19.92 2.11
CA VAL A 84 3.16 -19.03 1.95
C VAL A 84 2.04 -19.41 2.90
N MET A 85 1.88 -20.69 3.25
CA MET A 85 0.81 -21.16 4.13
C MET A 85 0.82 -20.45 5.51
N PRO A 86 1.90 -20.50 6.30
CA PRO A 86 1.96 -19.73 7.54
C PRO A 86 2.00 -18.22 7.31
N ALA A 87 2.65 -17.73 6.24
CA ALA A 87 2.74 -16.29 5.96
C ALA A 87 1.36 -15.66 5.74
N GLN A 88 0.58 -16.24 4.84
CA GLN A 88 -0.75 -15.75 4.48
C GLN A 88 -1.74 -15.91 5.63
N LYS A 89 -1.70 -17.04 6.36
CA LYS A 89 -2.50 -17.23 7.58
C LYS A 89 -2.24 -16.12 8.59
N LEU A 90 -0.97 -15.83 8.88
CA LEU A 90 -0.60 -14.80 9.85
C LEU A 90 -1.00 -13.40 9.38
N ALA A 91 -0.78 -13.07 8.12
CA ALA A 91 -1.22 -11.79 7.55
C ALA A 91 -2.74 -11.60 7.63
N GLN A 92 -3.52 -12.65 7.38
CA GLN A 92 -4.99 -12.59 7.43
C GLN A 92 -5.58 -12.58 8.85
N THR A 93 -4.90 -13.18 9.83
CA THR A 93 -5.52 -13.50 11.13
C THR A 93 -4.86 -12.83 12.32
N ARG A 94 -3.61 -12.38 12.21
CA ARG A 94 -2.90 -11.73 13.32
C ARG A 94 -3.10 -10.22 13.27
N ALA A 95 -3.77 -9.69 14.28
CA ALA A 95 -3.95 -8.25 14.44
C ALA A 95 -2.59 -7.53 14.47
N GLY A 96 -2.49 -6.42 13.71
CA GLY A 96 -1.27 -5.64 13.57
C GLY A 96 -0.38 -6.05 12.38
N ALA A 97 -0.75 -7.07 11.59
CA ALA A 97 -0.02 -7.42 10.38
C ALA A 97 0.17 -6.18 9.46
N ARG A 98 1.41 -5.97 9.03
CA ARG A 98 1.83 -4.78 8.27
C ARG A 98 1.88 -5.01 6.76
N GLY A 99 1.82 -6.28 6.35
CA GLY A 99 1.77 -6.67 4.94
C GLY A 99 2.14 -8.13 4.73
N ALA A 100 1.99 -8.60 3.49
CA ALA A 100 2.37 -9.94 3.07
C ALA A 100 3.17 -9.98 1.76
N LEU A 101 4.14 -10.89 1.68
CA LEU A 101 4.90 -11.19 0.47
C LEU A 101 4.73 -12.69 0.16
N LEU A 102 3.90 -13.01 -0.83
CA LEU A 102 3.57 -14.37 -1.22
C LEU A 102 4.41 -14.76 -2.46
N LEU A 103 5.47 -15.53 -2.23
CA LEU A 103 6.50 -15.81 -3.24
C LEU A 103 6.30 -17.22 -3.79
N HIS A 104 6.00 -17.31 -5.10
CA HIS A 104 5.76 -18.54 -5.88
C HIS A 104 4.55 -19.39 -5.44
N ALA A 105 3.68 -18.87 -4.59
CA ALA A 105 2.42 -19.53 -4.22
C ALA A 105 1.41 -18.50 -3.73
N CYS A 106 0.13 -18.84 -3.80
CA CYS A 106 -0.96 -18.06 -3.22
C CYS A 106 -2.16 -19.00 -3.01
N VAL A 107 -2.73 -18.99 -1.81
CA VAL A 107 -3.95 -19.78 -1.54
C VAL A 107 -5.18 -18.89 -1.50
N PRO A 108 -6.40 -19.43 -1.74
CA PRO A 108 -7.62 -18.65 -1.65
C PRO A 108 -7.75 -17.97 -0.28
N VAL A 109 -8.18 -16.70 -0.26
CA VAL A 109 -8.44 -15.95 0.99
C VAL A 109 -9.36 -16.71 1.94
N SER A 110 -10.33 -17.45 1.37
CA SER A 110 -11.28 -18.31 2.08
C SER A 110 -10.64 -19.41 2.94
N GLU A 111 -9.37 -19.74 2.70
CA GLU A 111 -8.62 -20.74 3.49
C GLU A 111 -8.41 -20.26 4.94
N PHE A 112 -8.22 -18.94 5.15
CA PHE A 112 -7.88 -18.38 6.46
C PHE A 112 -8.85 -17.32 6.98
N GLY A 113 -9.80 -16.88 6.16
CA GLY A 113 -10.78 -15.86 6.56
C GLY A 113 -11.87 -15.67 5.51
N SER A 114 -12.84 -14.80 5.77
CA SER A 114 -13.90 -14.50 4.79
C SER A 114 -13.54 -13.39 3.82
N ALA A 115 -12.48 -12.61 4.10
CA ALA A 115 -11.98 -11.52 3.30
C ALA A 115 -10.51 -11.23 3.65
N TRP A 116 -9.79 -10.56 2.75
CA TRP A 116 -8.46 -10.03 3.06
C TRP A 116 -8.58 -8.84 4.04
N PRO A 117 -7.70 -8.70 5.05
CA PRO A 117 -7.80 -7.59 6.00
C PRO A 117 -7.68 -6.23 5.33
N ALA A 118 -8.58 -5.31 5.67
CA ALA A 118 -8.59 -3.97 5.11
C ALA A 118 -7.28 -3.22 5.45
N GLY A 119 -6.67 -2.58 4.46
CA GLY A 119 -5.45 -1.79 4.64
C GLY A 119 -4.15 -2.60 4.78
N VAL A 120 -4.19 -3.93 4.80
CA VAL A 120 -2.97 -4.76 4.82
C VAL A 120 -2.48 -4.98 3.39
N PRO A 121 -1.35 -4.40 2.96
CA PRO A 121 -0.87 -4.53 1.60
C PRO A 121 -0.30 -5.94 1.35
N VAL A 122 -0.37 -6.42 0.11
CA VAL A 122 0.16 -7.74 -0.28
C VAL A 122 0.73 -7.74 -1.68
N GLN A 123 1.85 -8.44 -1.86
CA GLN A 123 2.38 -8.75 -3.19
C GLN A 123 2.45 -10.25 -3.41
N VAL A 124 2.03 -10.69 -4.58
CA VAL A 124 2.19 -12.06 -5.07
C VAL A 124 3.19 -12.06 -6.22
N HIS A 125 4.14 -12.98 -6.19
CA HIS A 125 5.23 -13.04 -7.17
C HIS A 125 5.41 -14.45 -7.70
N ALA A 126 5.29 -14.66 -9.02
CA ALA A 126 5.51 -15.97 -9.63
C ALA A 126 5.90 -15.85 -11.10
N MET A 127 6.44 -16.91 -11.69
CA MET A 127 6.64 -16.92 -13.14
C MET A 127 5.34 -17.24 -13.89
N ASP A 128 5.17 -16.69 -15.10
CA ASP A 128 3.94 -16.75 -15.90
C ASP A 128 3.64 -18.12 -16.53
N ALA A 129 4.61 -19.04 -16.51
CA ALA A 129 4.45 -20.44 -16.90
C ALA A 129 4.96 -21.43 -15.83
N ASP A 130 5.08 -21.00 -14.57
CA ASP A 130 5.44 -21.87 -13.44
C ASP A 130 4.39 -23.01 -13.28
N PRO A 131 4.79 -24.29 -13.38
CA PRO A 131 3.85 -25.41 -13.32
C PRO A 131 3.19 -25.58 -11.95
N PHE A 132 3.79 -25.12 -10.86
CA PHE A 132 3.18 -25.16 -9.54
C PHE A 132 2.21 -23.98 -9.37
N PHE A 133 2.64 -22.77 -9.72
CA PHE A 133 1.79 -21.60 -9.53
C PHE A 133 0.61 -21.53 -10.53
N VAL A 134 0.89 -21.77 -11.81
CA VAL A 134 -0.13 -21.72 -12.86
C VAL A 134 -0.82 -23.07 -13.02
N GLY A 135 -0.07 -24.17 -12.96
CA GLY A 135 -0.60 -25.51 -13.19
C GLY A 135 -1.46 -26.04 -12.05
N ASP A 136 -1.13 -25.73 -10.79
CA ASP A 136 -1.93 -26.17 -9.63
C ASP A 136 -3.07 -25.19 -9.27
N GLY A 137 -3.12 -24.02 -9.91
CA GLY A 137 -4.23 -23.06 -9.81
C GLY A 137 -4.04 -21.92 -8.80
N ASP A 138 -2.86 -21.76 -8.20
CA ASP A 138 -2.54 -20.63 -7.31
C ASP A 138 -2.72 -19.27 -7.99
N ILE A 139 -2.53 -19.21 -9.33
CA ILE A 139 -2.77 -18.00 -10.12
C ILE A 139 -4.23 -17.50 -10.01
N ASP A 140 -5.21 -18.40 -9.94
CA ASP A 140 -6.62 -18.03 -9.82
C ASP A 140 -6.88 -17.38 -8.44
N ALA A 141 -6.26 -17.92 -7.39
CA ALA A 141 -6.32 -17.34 -6.04
C ALA A 141 -5.65 -15.97 -5.98
N ALA A 142 -4.50 -15.81 -6.63
CA ALA A 142 -3.78 -14.53 -6.69
C ALA A 142 -4.57 -13.46 -7.45
N GLN A 143 -5.20 -13.82 -8.57
CA GLN A 143 -6.05 -12.91 -9.33
C GLN A 143 -7.27 -12.48 -8.52
N ALA A 144 -7.95 -13.42 -7.84
CA ALA A 144 -9.09 -13.11 -6.98
C ALA A 144 -8.70 -12.17 -5.83
N LEU A 145 -7.53 -12.37 -5.21
CA LEU A 145 -7.01 -11.49 -4.15
C LEU A 145 -6.79 -10.05 -4.65
N VAL A 146 -6.24 -9.88 -5.85
CA VAL A 146 -6.02 -8.56 -6.47
C VAL A 146 -7.34 -7.89 -6.85
N GLU A 147 -8.35 -8.67 -7.27
CA GLU A 147 -9.68 -8.12 -7.56
C GLU A 147 -10.44 -7.67 -6.30
N GLU A 148 -10.23 -8.35 -5.17
CA GLU A 148 -10.93 -8.08 -3.91
C GLU A 148 -10.25 -6.98 -3.06
N SER A 149 -8.93 -6.79 -3.19
CA SER A 149 -8.15 -5.91 -2.30
C SER A 149 -7.47 -4.77 -3.04
N GLU A 150 -7.71 -3.54 -2.58
CA GLU A 150 -7.16 -2.31 -3.19
C GLU A 150 -5.63 -2.20 -3.10
N ASN A 151 -5.00 -2.91 -2.15
CA ASN A 151 -3.55 -2.86 -1.91
C ASN A 151 -2.87 -4.20 -2.21
N ALA A 152 -3.38 -4.94 -3.20
CA ALA A 152 -2.83 -6.21 -3.64
C ALA A 152 -2.23 -6.09 -5.05
N ASP A 153 -0.98 -6.50 -5.21
CA ASP A 153 -0.29 -6.57 -6.49
C ASP A 153 0.06 -8.02 -6.87
N LEU A 154 -0.18 -8.40 -8.13
CA LEU A 154 0.32 -9.64 -8.71
C LEU A 154 1.39 -9.33 -9.77
N PHE A 155 2.60 -9.83 -9.53
CA PHE A 155 3.73 -9.70 -10.45
C PHE A 155 4.07 -11.05 -11.08
N LEU A 156 3.82 -11.14 -12.39
CA LEU A 156 4.22 -12.27 -13.21
C LEU A 156 5.55 -11.99 -13.93
N TYR A 157 6.52 -12.88 -13.75
CA TYR A 157 7.83 -12.83 -14.39
C TYR A 157 7.85 -13.79 -15.60
N PRO A 158 8.42 -13.41 -16.76
CA PRO A 158 8.52 -14.33 -17.89
C PRO A 158 9.37 -15.56 -17.52
N GLY A 159 8.82 -16.76 -17.64
CA GLY A 159 9.56 -18.01 -17.39
C GLY A 159 8.67 -19.14 -16.88
N ALA A 160 9.28 -20.30 -16.61
CA ALA A 160 8.55 -21.50 -16.14
C ALA A 160 9.15 -22.10 -14.85
N GLU A 161 10.15 -21.45 -14.26
CA GLU A 161 10.87 -21.96 -13.10
C GLU A 161 10.11 -21.67 -11.80
N HIS A 162 9.94 -22.70 -10.97
CA HIS A 162 9.49 -22.56 -9.60
C HIS A 162 10.69 -22.25 -8.69
N LEU A 163 10.49 -21.40 -7.67
CA LEU A 163 11.55 -20.97 -6.74
C LEU A 163 12.73 -20.25 -7.41
N PHE A 164 12.48 -19.50 -8.48
CA PHE A 164 13.52 -18.79 -9.24
C PHE A 164 14.37 -17.80 -8.43
N ALA A 165 13.96 -17.47 -7.21
CA ALA A 165 14.64 -16.53 -6.32
C ALA A 165 15.71 -17.17 -5.42
N ASP A 166 15.68 -18.50 -5.24
CA ASP A 166 16.68 -19.21 -4.43
C ASP A 166 17.96 -19.44 -5.26
N ASN A 167 18.99 -18.64 -5.01
CA ASN A 167 20.26 -18.69 -5.74
C ASN A 167 21.11 -19.95 -5.49
N SER A 168 20.67 -20.85 -4.61
CA SER A 168 21.29 -22.16 -4.39
C SER A 168 20.66 -23.27 -5.24
N LEU A 169 19.54 -23.00 -5.91
CA LEU A 169 18.83 -23.98 -6.74
C LEU A 169 19.16 -23.84 -8.24
N PRO A 170 19.05 -24.94 -9.01
CA PRO A 170 19.19 -24.90 -10.47
C PRO A 170 18.14 -24.03 -11.18
N SER A 171 16.98 -23.81 -10.55
CA SER A 171 15.88 -23.00 -11.06
C SER A 171 16.12 -21.48 -10.93
N TYR A 172 17.23 -21.07 -10.30
CA TYR A 172 17.56 -19.65 -10.09
C TYR A 172 17.63 -18.87 -11.41
N ASP A 173 16.84 -17.80 -11.49
CA ASP A 173 16.91 -16.82 -12.56
C ASP A 173 17.36 -15.47 -11.99
N ALA A 174 18.58 -15.07 -12.34
CA ALA A 174 19.22 -13.89 -11.74
C ALA A 174 18.49 -12.58 -12.06
N ASP A 175 17.96 -12.44 -13.28
CA ASP A 175 17.31 -11.21 -13.72
C ASP A 175 15.92 -11.08 -13.08
N ALA A 176 15.15 -12.16 -13.06
CA ALA A 176 13.85 -12.20 -12.39
C ALA A 176 14.01 -12.03 -10.87
N ALA A 177 15.02 -12.68 -10.25
CA ALA A 177 15.29 -12.53 -8.83
C ALA A 177 15.74 -11.11 -8.44
N ALA A 178 16.52 -10.44 -9.29
CA ALA A 178 16.90 -9.05 -9.05
C ALA A 178 15.68 -8.11 -9.07
N LEU A 179 14.79 -8.27 -10.06
CA LEU A 179 13.55 -7.49 -10.14
C LEU A 179 12.58 -7.81 -8.99
N LEU A 180 12.53 -9.08 -8.55
CA LEU A 180 11.79 -9.49 -7.37
C LEU A 180 12.28 -8.74 -6.12
N ILE A 181 13.60 -8.73 -5.90
CA ILE A 181 14.21 -8.05 -4.75
C ILE A 181 13.91 -6.54 -4.80
N GLU A 182 14.01 -5.91 -5.96
CA GLU A 182 13.66 -4.48 -6.12
C GLU A 182 12.23 -4.18 -5.64
N ARG A 183 11.26 -4.98 -6.09
CA ARG A 183 9.85 -4.82 -5.71
C ARG A 183 9.60 -5.10 -4.24
N VAL A 184 10.21 -6.17 -3.71
CA VAL A 184 10.12 -6.54 -2.30
C VAL A 184 10.70 -5.43 -1.41
N LEU A 185 11.84 -4.84 -1.76
CA LEU A 185 12.40 -3.72 -1.00
C LEU A 185 11.50 -2.50 -1.04
N ALA A 186 10.97 -2.13 -2.22
CA ALA A 186 10.02 -1.02 -2.34
C ALA A 186 8.75 -1.25 -1.50
N PHE A 187 8.25 -2.48 -1.44
CA PHE A 187 7.15 -2.87 -0.58
C PHE A 187 7.48 -2.76 0.91
N LEU A 188 8.67 -3.24 1.30
CA LEU A 188 9.07 -3.23 2.70
C LEU A 188 9.32 -1.81 3.21
N ASP A 189 9.89 -0.94 2.37
CA ASP A 189 10.08 0.47 2.68
C ASP A 189 8.74 1.17 2.95
N SER A 190 7.71 0.89 2.16
CA SER A 190 6.37 1.45 2.39
C SER A 190 5.65 0.82 3.59
N ALA A 191 5.77 -0.49 3.80
CA ALA A 191 5.13 -1.21 4.90
C ALA A 191 5.73 -0.87 6.29
N GLY A 192 7.03 -0.53 6.33
CA GLY A 192 7.74 -0.11 7.54
C GLY A 192 7.47 1.32 7.97
N GLU A 193 6.65 2.05 7.22
CA GLU A 193 6.46 3.49 7.38
C GLU A 193 5.03 3.87 7.81
N ILE A 194 4.08 2.95 7.99
CA ILE A 194 2.75 3.32 8.55
C ILE A 194 2.83 3.56 10.07
N ASP A 195 2.36 4.70 10.58
CA ASP A 195 2.35 4.98 12.02
C ASP A 195 1.12 4.42 12.76
N GLU A 196 1.02 4.67 14.07
CA GLU A 196 -0.09 4.20 14.92
C GLU A 196 -1.47 4.74 14.50
N SER A 197 -1.49 5.81 13.70
CA SER A 197 -2.69 6.44 13.15
C SER A 197 -2.99 5.97 11.72
N GLY A 198 -2.26 4.98 11.20
CA GLY A 198 -2.47 4.45 9.85
C GLY A 198 -1.88 5.32 8.74
N ARG A 199 -0.97 6.25 9.06
CA ARG A 199 -0.41 7.21 8.09
C ARG A 199 0.93 6.71 7.56
N PRO A 200 1.16 6.65 6.23
CA PRO A 200 2.45 6.29 5.68
C PRO A 200 3.45 7.44 5.92
N HIS A 201 4.59 7.14 6.53
CA HIS A 201 5.67 8.08 6.69
C HIS A 201 6.29 8.36 5.33
N PRO A 202 6.75 9.61 5.12
CA PRO A 202 7.55 9.93 3.94
C PRO A 202 8.89 9.19 4.02
N PRO A 203 9.41 8.67 2.89
CA PRO A 203 10.64 7.92 2.90
C PRO A 203 11.82 8.79 3.32
N SER A 204 12.56 8.33 4.33
CA SER A 204 13.61 9.14 4.98
C SER A 204 14.93 9.26 4.18
N ALA A 205 15.16 8.38 3.20
CA ALA A 205 16.40 8.31 2.44
C ALA A 205 16.18 7.96 0.94
N SER A 206 15.17 8.56 0.31
CA SER A 206 14.80 8.30 -1.09
C SER A 206 15.05 9.50 -2.03
N GLY A 207 14.86 9.29 -3.34
CA GLY A 207 14.96 10.35 -4.35
C GLY A 207 13.89 11.44 -4.22
N GLU A 208 14.07 12.55 -4.94
CA GLU A 208 13.19 13.73 -4.87
C GLU A 208 11.70 13.38 -5.11
N THR A 209 11.40 12.61 -6.17
CA THR A 209 10.03 12.20 -6.49
C THR A 209 9.39 11.40 -5.36
N ALA A 210 10.07 10.37 -4.87
CA ALA A 210 9.56 9.52 -3.80
C ALA A 210 9.36 10.32 -2.50
N THR A 211 10.26 11.26 -2.20
CA THR A 211 10.12 12.14 -1.04
C THR A 211 8.88 13.03 -1.15
N LEU A 212 8.69 13.73 -2.27
CA LEU A 212 7.55 14.62 -2.48
C LEU A 212 6.21 13.87 -2.42
N LEU A 213 6.12 12.72 -3.12
CA LEU A 213 4.91 11.92 -3.11
C LEU A 213 4.64 11.32 -1.73
N GLY A 214 5.67 10.84 -1.02
CA GLY A 214 5.54 10.34 0.35
C GLY A 214 5.00 11.39 1.31
N PHE A 215 5.49 12.64 1.24
CA PHE A 215 4.93 13.74 2.03
C PHE A 215 3.48 14.06 1.66
N LEU A 216 3.11 14.03 0.37
CA LEU A 216 1.72 14.26 -0.01
C LEU A 216 0.79 13.14 0.51
N GLU A 217 1.22 11.88 0.44
CA GLU A 217 0.46 10.75 0.96
C GLU A 217 0.35 10.78 2.49
N TYR A 218 1.42 11.15 3.20
CA TYR A 218 1.38 11.38 4.65
C TYR A 218 0.32 12.43 5.03
N GLN A 219 0.28 13.55 4.29
CA GLN A 219 -0.66 14.63 4.56
C GLN A 219 -2.11 14.22 4.23
N ARG A 220 -2.34 13.46 3.15
CA ARG A 220 -3.64 12.89 2.80
C ARG A 220 -4.13 11.91 3.86
N ALA A 221 -3.26 11.03 4.35
CA ALA A 221 -3.60 10.07 5.39
C ALA A 221 -3.87 10.75 6.74
N THR A 222 -3.11 11.80 7.08
CA THR A 222 -3.40 12.64 8.26
C THR A 222 -4.79 13.24 8.18
N PHE A 223 -5.18 13.78 7.02
CA PHE A 223 -6.51 14.33 6.83
C PHE A 223 -7.61 13.26 6.95
N ALA A 224 -7.41 12.10 6.32
CA ALA A 224 -8.35 10.97 6.40
C ALA A 224 -8.55 10.51 7.85
N TRP A 225 -7.45 10.40 8.62
CA TRP A 225 -7.48 10.08 10.04
C TRP A 225 -8.34 11.07 10.83
N LYS A 226 -8.17 12.38 10.60
CA LYS A 226 -8.97 13.41 11.29
C LYS A 226 -10.45 13.38 10.97
N CYS A 227 -10.83 12.87 9.80
CA CYS A 227 -12.23 12.70 9.41
C CYS A 227 -12.81 11.33 9.83
N ALA A 228 -11.98 10.35 10.19
CA ALA A 228 -12.41 8.98 10.40
C ALA A 228 -13.33 8.81 11.61
N GLY A 229 -14.37 7.99 11.47
CA GLY A 229 -15.28 7.62 12.57
C GLY A 229 -16.27 8.70 13.00
N LEU A 230 -16.35 9.83 12.27
CA LEU A 230 -17.29 10.91 12.56
C LEU A 230 -18.61 10.71 11.84
N ASP A 231 -19.70 11.03 12.53
CA ASP A 231 -21.02 11.17 11.91
C ASP A 231 -21.21 12.57 11.30
N ALA A 232 -22.40 12.83 10.76
CA ALA A 232 -22.72 14.14 10.17
C ALA A 232 -22.59 15.30 11.17
N THR A 233 -22.82 15.07 12.47
CA THR A 233 -22.66 16.09 13.51
C THR A 233 -21.19 16.41 13.70
N GLY A 234 -20.34 15.38 13.83
CA GLY A 234 -18.89 15.53 13.95
C GLY A 234 -18.28 16.24 12.74
N LEU A 235 -18.65 15.83 11.52
CA LEU A 235 -18.14 16.47 10.30
C LEU A 235 -18.62 17.92 10.12
N SER A 236 -19.74 18.31 10.74
CA SER A 236 -20.29 19.66 10.69
C SER A 236 -19.86 20.56 11.85
N ALA A 237 -19.04 20.05 12.78
CA ALA A 237 -18.58 20.81 13.91
C ALA A 237 -17.68 21.98 13.50
N THR A 238 -17.74 23.06 14.29
CA THR A 238 -16.95 24.28 14.10
C THR A 238 -16.24 24.68 15.38
N VAL A 239 -15.15 25.44 15.25
CA VAL A 239 -14.37 25.95 16.37
C VAL A 239 -14.43 27.48 16.43
N GLY A 240 -14.89 28.00 17.57
CA GLY A 240 -14.96 29.43 17.82
C GLY A 240 -15.90 30.15 16.85
N VAL A 241 -15.39 31.16 16.15
CA VAL A 241 -16.15 31.95 15.16
C VAL A 241 -15.97 31.44 13.72
N SER A 242 -15.12 30.42 13.51
CA SER A 242 -14.85 29.88 12.19
C SER A 242 -16.06 29.15 11.63
N SER A 243 -16.33 29.33 10.34
CA SER A 243 -17.33 28.54 9.60
C SER A 243 -16.76 27.27 8.99
N MET A 244 -15.45 27.00 9.14
CA MET A 244 -14.81 25.81 8.59
C MET A 244 -15.26 24.55 9.33
N THR A 245 -15.50 23.49 8.56
CA THR A 245 -15.91 22.17 9.03
C THR A 245 -15.05 21.10 8.35
N LEU A 246 -14.93 19.91 8.96
CA LEU A 246 -14.24 18.77 8.35
C LEU A 246 -14.95 18.31 7.07
N GLY A 247 -16.29 18.34 7.06
CA GLY A 247 -17.08 18.05 5.87
C GLY A 247 -16.82 19.03 4.72
N GLY A 248 -16.70 20.33 5.03
CA GLY A 248 -16.30 21.35 4.07
C GLY A 248 -14.90 21.11 3.52
N MET A 249 -13.95 20.73 4.39
CA MET A 249 -12.58 20.40 3.98
C MET A 249 -12.53 19.19 3.05
N LEU A 250 -13.32 18.14 3.30
CA LEU A 250 -13.39 16.95 2.42
C LEU A 250 -13.75 17.35 0.99
N LYS A 251 -14.81 18.14 0.83
CA LYS A 251 -15.28 18.57 -0.49
C LYS A 251 -14.33 19.59 -1.13
N HIS A 252 -13.79 20.51 -0.34
CA HIS A 252 -12.79 21.47 -0.81
C HIS A 252 -11.53 20.78 -1.33
N LEU A 253 -10.93 19.88 -0.55
CA LEU A 253 -9.74 19.15 -0.96
C LEU A 253 -10.02 18.25 -2.16
N ALA A 254 -11.22 17.68 -2.29
CA ALA A 254 -11.63 16.96 -3.50
C ALA A 254 -11.63 17.86 -4.75
N TRP A 255 -12.13 19.11 -4.62
CA TRP A 255 -12.06 20.10 -5.69
C TRP A 255 -10.62 20.48 -6.02
N VAL A 256 -9.80 20.79 -5.02
CA VAL A 256 -8.41 21.23 -5.19
C VAL A 256 -7.55 20.16 -5.86
N GLU A 257 -7.72 18.89 -5.49
CA GLU A 257 -7.12 17.72 -6.16
C GLU A 257 -7.44 17.70 -7.66
N GLY A 258 -8.73 17.77 -8.01
CA GLY A 258 -9.17 17.80 -9.40
C GLY A 258 -8.71 19.05 -10.17
N TYR A 259 -8.76 20.20 -9.51
CA TYR A 259 -8.40 21.49 -10.09
C TYR A 259 -6.92 21.52 -10.49
N TRP A 260 -6.03 21.06 -9.63
CA TRP A 260 -4.60 21.10 -9.92
C TRP A 260 -4.13 19.97 -10.83
N PHE A 261 -4.52 18.72 -10.54
CA PHE A 261 -4.00 17.58 -11.29
C PHE A 261 -4.78 17.32 -12.60
N SER A 262 -6.10 17.50 -12.64
CA SER A 262 -6.87 17.30 -13.88
C SER A 262 -6.90 18.58 -14.71
N TYR A 263 -7.40 19.67 -14.13
CA TYR A 263 -7.69 20.89 -14.88
C TYR A 263 -6.42 21.68 -15.25
N TRP A 264 -5.51 21.94 -14.30
CA TRP A 264 -4.27 22.66 -14.58
C TRP A 264 -3.22 21.81 -15.28
N LEU A 265 -2.79 20.72 -14.63
CA LEU A 265 -1.68 19.88 -15.11
C LEU A 265 -2.01 19.25 -16.47
N HIS A 266 -3.18 18.63 -16.60
CA HIS A 266 -3.56 17.92 -17.81
C HIS A 266 -4.48 18.69 -18.76
N GLY A 267 -4.98 19.87 -18.37
CA GLY A 267 -5.90 20.64 -19.20
C GLY A 267 -7.26 19.98 -19.40
N ARG A 268 -7.60 18.97 -18.59
CA ARG A 268 -8.82 18.17 -18.69
C ARG A 268 -9.99 18.87 -18.02
N ASP A 269 -11.20 18.52 -18.44
CA ASP A 269 -12.41 18.97 -17.76
C ASP A 269 -12.44 18.36 -16.34
N PRO A 270 -12.78 19.13 -15.29
CA PRO A 270 -12.81 18.60 -13.93
C PRO A 270 -13.98 17.62 -13.70
N GLY A 271 -14.94 17.52 -14.62
CA GLY A 271 -16.10 16.65 -14.50
C GLY A 271 -17.17 17.21 -13.58
N LEU A 272 -18.28 16.47 -13.47
CA LEU A 272 -19.33 16.77 -12.48
C LEU A 272 -18.83 16.43 -11.06
N PRO A 273 -19.29 17.17 -10.03
CA PRO A 273 -20.21 18.31 -10.11
C PRO A 273 -19.53 19.61 -10.54
N TRP A 274 -18.20 19.67 -10.52
CA TRP A 274 -17.41 20.91 -10.57
C TRP A 274 -17.61 21.76 -11.82
N ASN A 275 -17.76 21.12 -12.98
CA ASN A 275 -17.95 21.80 -14.27
C ASN A 275 -19.36 22.41 -14.46
N ALA A 276 -20.31 22.08 -13.58
CA ALA A 276 -21.68 22.59 -13.60
C ALA A 276 -21.92 23.74 -12.61
N VAL A 277 -20.92 24.10 -11.80
CA VAL A 277 -20.99 25.15 -10.78
C VAL A 277 -20.71 26.52 -11.40
N ASP A 278 -21.52 27.53 -11.06
CA ASP A 278 -21.21 28.93 -11.34
C ASP A 278 -20.31 29.51 -10.25
N TRP A 279 -19.01 29.26 -10.37
CA TRP A 279 -17.99 29.72 -9.43
C TRP A 279 -17.88 31.25 -9.31
N ASN A 280 -18.45 32.04 -10.25
CA ASN A 280 -18.51 33.49 -10.10
C ASN A 280 -19.63 33.91 -9.15
N ALA A 281 -20.71 33.14 -9.10
CA ALA A 281 -21.83 33.39 -8.19
C ALA A 281 -21.51 32.93 -6.76
N ASP A 282 -20.79 31.81 -6.61
CA ASP A 282 -20.35 31.27 -5.33
C ASP A 282 -18.92 30.72 -5.43
N PRO A 283 -17.90 31.54 -5.12
CA PRO A 283 -16.50 31.12 -5.17
C PRO A 283 -16.13 30.02 -4.18
N ASP A 284 -16.90 29.90 -3.09
CA ASP A 284 -16.68 28.93 -2.00
C ASP A 284 -17.77 27.85 -2.01
N TRP A 285 -18.32 27.54 -3.19
CA TRP A 285 -19.42 26.59 -3.34
C TRP A 285 -19.09 25.20 -2.80
N ASP A 286 -17.86 24.76 -2.97
CA ASP A 286 -17.33 23.51 -2.40
C ASP A 286 -17.48 23.46 -0.87
N TRP A 287 -17.21 24.57 -0.18
CA TRP A 287 -17.45 24.70 1.26
C TRP A 287 -18.94 24.79 1.61
N HIS A 288 -19.65 25.71 0.96
CA HIS A 288 -21.06 25.99 1.29
C HIS A 288 -21.99 24.81 0.98
N SER A 289 -21.73 24.06 -0.09
CA SER A 289 -22.55 22.93 -0.49
C SER A 289 -22.29 21.66 0.32
N ALA A 290 -21.12 21.53 0.97
CA ALA A 290 -20.79 20.35 1.77
C ALA A 290 -21.78 20.10 2.92
N THR A 291 -22.43 21.13 3.44
CA THR A 291 -23.46 20.99 4.49
C THR A 291 -24.72 20.27 4.02
N GLN A 292 -24.88 20.05 2.71
CA GLN A 292 -26.01 19.37 2.09
C GLN A 292 -25.71 17.90 1.77
N ASP A 293 -24.45 17.49 1.90
CA ASP A 293 -23.98 16.15 1.55
C ASP A 293 -23.92 15.24 2.77
N THR A 294 -24.07 13.93 2.55
CA THR A 294 -23.90 12.94 3.61
C THR A 294 -22.40 12.68 3.87
N PRO A 295 -22.01 12.23 5.08
CA PRO A 295 -20.64 11.80 5.35
C PRO A 295 -20.08 10.85 4.30
N GLU A 296 -20.87 9.86 3.88
CA GLU A 296 -20.46 8.86 2.88
C GLU A 296 -20.16 9.50 1.53
N HIS A 297 -20.96 10.49 1.12
CA HIS A 297 -20.71 11.21 -0.13
C HIS A 297 -19.44 12.07 -0.05
N LEU A 298 -19.23 12.76 1.08
CA LEU A 298 -18.05 13.60 1.30
C LEU A 298 -16.76 12.79 1.32
N HIS A 299 -16.77 11.62 1.95
CA HIS A 299 -15.64 10.69 1.88
C HIS A 299 -15.43 10.15 0.47
N ALA A 300 -16.50 9.70 -0.20
CA ALA A 300 -16.40 9.14 -1.55
C ALA A 300 -15.83 10.15 -2.56
N ILE A 301 -16.34 11.38 -2.61
CA ILE A 301 -15.88 12.38 -3.56
C ILE A 301 -14.40 12.75 -3.35
N TRP A 302 -13.94 12.76 -2.09
CA TRP A 302 -12.54 13.00 -1.76
C TRP A 302 -11.65 11.81 -2.15
N HIS A 303 -12.06 10.58 -1.81
CA HIS A 303 -11.31 9.37 -2.20
C HIS A 303 -11.19 9.23 -3.72
N ASP A 304 -12.28 9.46 -4.46
CA ASP A 304 -12.28 9.44 -5.93
C ASP A 304 -11.33 10.49 -6.52
N ALA A 305 -11.33 11.70 -5.95
CA ALA A 305 -10.43 12.77 -6.37
C ALA A 305 -8.95 12.42 -6.14
N VAL A 306 -8.62 11.84 -4.99
CA VAL A 306 -7.25 11.38 -4.65
C VAL A 306 -6.82 10.22 -5.56
N ALA A 307 -7.68 9.23 -5.80
CA ALA A 307 -7.37 8.11 -6.69
C ALA A 307 -7.10 8.60 -8.12
N ASN A 308 -7.95 9.49 -8.62
CA ASN A 308 -7.76 10.11 -9.94
C ASN A 308 -6.47 10.93 -9.98
N SER A 309 -6.16 11.73 -8.96
CA SER A 309 -4.94 12.54 -8.97
C SER A 309 -3.67 11.70 -8.92
N ARG A 310 -3.65 10.57 -8.19
CA ARG A 310 -2.52 9.61 -8.24
C ARG A 310 -2.28 9.10 -9.66
N ALA A 311 -3.33 8.71 -10.38
CA ALA A 311 -3.21 8.27 -11.77
C ALA A 311 -2.67 9.37 -12.69
N LEU A 312 -3.15 10.61 -12.52
CA LEU A 312 -2.71 11.77 -13.31
C LEU A 312 -1.26 12.17 -13.02
N VAL A 313 -0.81 12.03 -11.78
CA VAL A 313 0.59 12.25 -11.37
C VAL A 313 1.50 11.19 -12.00
N ALA A 314 1.11 9.92 -11.94
CA ALA A 314 1.86 8.83 -12.58
C ALA A 314 2.01 9.06 -14.10
N GLU A 315 0.93 9.48 -14.76
CA GLU A 315 0.96 9.84 -16.19
C GLU A 315 1.96 10.99 -16.47
N ALA A 316 1.91 12.05 -15.68
CA ALA A 316 2.80 13.20 -15.86
C ALA A 316 4.28 12.87 -15.55
N LEU A 317 4.53 12.02 -14.56
CA LEU A 317 5.88 11.53 -14.25
C LEU A 317 6.46 10.71 -15.41
N ALA A 318 5.65 9.88 -16.06
CA ALA A 318 6.07 9.09 -17.22
C ALA A 318 6.36 9.96 -18.46
N ASP A 319 5.67 11.09 -18.64
CA ASP A 319 5.85 11.99 -19.79
C ASP A 319 7.09 12.90 -19.62
N GLY A 320 7.17 13.63 -18.50
CA GLY A 320 8.19 14.68 -18.30
C GLY A 320 8.81 14.69 -16.91
N GLY A 321 8.55 13.68 -16.09
CA GLY A 321 8.98 13.66 -14.68
C GLY A 321 8.42 14.84 -13.90
N LEU A 322 9.14 15.22 -12.84
CA LEU A 322 8.78 16.37 -11.99
C LEU A 322 8.84 17.72 -12.72
N ASP A 323 9.56 17.81 -13.84
CA ASP A 323 9.69 19.03 -14.64
C ASP A 323 8.56 19.22 -15.66
N GLN A 324 7.66 18.23 -15.80
CA GLN A 324 6.50 18.31 -16.68
C GLN A 324 5.70 19.57 -16.41
N ARG A 325 5.52 20.41 -17.43
CA ARG A 325 4.75 21.65 -17.32
C ARG A 325 3.26 21.36 -17.45
N ALA A 326 2.46 22.03 -16.62
CA ALA A 326 1.02 22.03 -16.74
C ALA A 326 0.56 22.50 -18.13
N ARG A 327 -0.49 21.87 -18.68
CA ARG A 327 -1.04 22.26 -19.99
C ARG A 327 -1.72 23.63 -19.96
N ARG A 328 -2.19 24.08 -18.78
CA ARG A 328 -2.70 25.44 -18.58
C ARG A 328 -1.61 26.41 -18.18
N ALA A 329 -1.78 27.67 -18.59
CA ALA A 329 -0.89 28.78 -18.26
C ALA A 329 -1.69 29.92 -17.61
N GLY A 330 -1.03 30.64 -16.70
CA GLY A 330 -1.57 31.85 -16.08
C GLY A 330 -1.61 33.03 -17.06
N PRO A 331 -2.14 34.20 -16.61
CA PRO A 331 -2.20 35.42 -17.43
C PRO A 331 -0.84 35.94 -17.92
N ASP A 332 0.23 35.58 -17.23
CA ASP A 332 1.63 35.90 -17.58
C ASP A 332 2.26 34.87 -18.54
N GLY A 333 1.50 33.87 -18.96
CA GLY A 333 1.94 32.77 -19.83
C GLY A 333 2.79 31.71 -19.12
N GLN A 334 2.96 31.78 -17.80
CA GLN A 334 3.71 30.77 -17.05
C GLN A 334 2.81 29.58 -16.69
N SER A 335 3.39 28.38 -16.76
CA SER A 335 2.75 27.13 -16.36
C SER A 335 3.54 26.49 -15.21
N PRO A 336 2.89 26.15 -14.08
CA PRO A 336 3.57 25.44 -13.01
C PRO A 336 4.07 24.07 -13.51
N SER A 337 5.18 23.59 -12.97
CA SER A 337 5.60 22.21 -13.18
C SER A 337 4.87 21.25 -12.23
N LEU A 338 4.89 19.95 -12.53
CA LEU A 338 4.39 18.92 -11.61
C LEU A 338 5.04 19.06 -10.23
N ARG A 339 6.35 19.31 -10.15
CA ARG A 339 7.06 19.59 -8.89
C ARG A 339 6.39 20.70 -8.09
N TRP A 340 6.10 21.82 -8.75
CA TRP A 340 5.46 22.96 -8.09
C TRP A 340 4.06 22.60 -7.59
N ILE A 341 3.27 21.90 -8.42
CA ILE A 341 1.91 21.46 -8.06
C ILE A 341 1.95 20.53 -6.85
N VAL A 342 2.83 19.52 -6.83
CA VAL A 342 2.93 18.59 -5.70
C VAL A 342 3.34 19.32 -4.41
N VAL A 343 4.30 20.26 -4.47
CA VAL A 343 4.68 21.06 -3.31
C VAL A 343 3.52 21.93 -2.81
N HIS A 344 2.75 22.53 -3.72
CA HIS A 344 1.57 23.30 -3.35
C HIS A 344 0.50 22.41 -2.72
N MET A 345 0.25 21.21 -3.24
CA MET A 345 -0.70 20.28 -2.64
C MET A 345 -0.28 19.82 -1.23
N ILE A 346 1.02 19.58 -1.01
CA ILE A 346 1.54 19.31 0.34
C ILE A 346 1.23 20.47 1.29
N GLU A 347 1.45 21.72 0.83
CA GLU A 347 1.16 22.92 1.61
C GLU A 347 -0.33 23.10 1.91
N GLU A 348 -1.20 22.87 0.93
CA GLU A 348 -2.65 22.94 1.09
C GLU A 348 -3.15 21.92 2.13
N TYR A 349 -2.76 20.65 2.02
CA TYR A 349 -3.12 19.65 3.02
C TYR A 349 -2.51 19.97 4.39
N ALA A 350 -1.24 20.36 4.47
CA ALA A 350 -0.60 20.68 5.75
C ALA A 350 -1.31 21.84 6.47
N ARG A 351 -1.75 22.88 5.72
CA ARG A 351 -2.57 23.96 6.26
C ARG A 351 -3.91 23.45 6.77
N HIS A 352 -4.60 22.61 6.01
CA HIS A 352 -5.92 22.10 6.40
C HIS A 352 -5.86 21.09 7.55
N ASN A 353 -4.80 20.29 7.64
CA ASN A 353 -4.59 19.36 8.75
C ASN A 353 -4.49 20.09 10.09
N GLY A 354 -3.77 21.22 10.16
CA GLY A 354 -3.75 22.02 11.39
C GLY A 354 -5.13 22.59 11.79
N HIS A 355 -6.01 22.87 10.82
CA HIS A 355 -7.40 23.23 11.12
C HIS A 355 -8.22 22.02 11.55
N ALA A 356 -8.01 20.86 10.90
CA ALA A 356 -8.69 19.61 11.19
C ALA A 356 -8.37 19.12 12.61
N ASP A 357 -7.13 19.29 13.07
CA ASP A 357 -6.70 18.98 14.44
C ASP A 357 -7.55 19.71 15.49
N LEU A 358 -7.69 21.03 15.34
CA LEU A 358 -8.48 21.85 16.27
C LEU A 358 -9.97 21.48 16.25
N ILE A 359 -10.52 21.20 15.06
CA ILE A 359 -11.92 20.79 14.94
C ILE A 359 -12.12 19.42 15.56
N ARG A 360 -11.25 18.46 15.27
CA ARG A 360 -11.35 17.10 15.80
C ARG A 360 -11.24 17.09 17.32
N GLU A 361 -10.27 17.79 17.88
CA GLU A 361 -10.11 17.92 19.34
C GLU A 361 -11.38 18.50 19.98
N SER A 362 -12.07 19.43 19.32
CA SER A 362 -13.33 20.00 19.84
C SER A 362 -14.52 19.03 19.82
N VAL A 363 -14.48 18.00 18.98
CA VAL A 363 -15.55 17.01 18.82
C VAL A 363 -15.45 15.90 19.87
N ASP A 364 -14.26 15.30 20.02
CA ASP A 364 -14.08 14.12 20.86
C ASP A 364 -12.79 14.12 21.71
N GLY A 365 -11.98 15.20 21.63
CA GLY A 365 -10.73 15.33 22.37
C GLY A 365 -9.54 14.61 21.73
N GLU A 366 -9.68 14.03 20.53
CA GLU A 366 -8.57 13.41 19.82
C GLU A 366 -7.61 14.48 19.28
N THR A 367 -6.40 14.53 19.86
CA THR A 367 -5.38 15.53 19.52
C THR A 367 -4.69 15.19 18.20
N GLY A 368 -4.24 16.23 17.48
CA GLY A 368 -3.34 16.13 16.32
C GLY A 368 -1.85 16.16 16.68
N GLU A 369 -1.04 16.58 15.72
CA GLU A 369 0.42 16.79 15.88
C GLU A 369 0.82 18.19 16.32
#